data_AF-A0A504Z4I4-F1
#
_entry.id   AF-A0A504Z4I4-F1
#
_cell.length_a   1.000
_cell.length_b   1.000
_cell.length_c   1.000
_cell.angle_alpha   90.00
_cell.angle_beta   90.00
_cell.angle_gamma   90.00
#
_symmetry.space_group_name_H-M   'P 1'
#
loop_
_entity.id
_entity.type
_entity.pdbx_description
1 polymer ?
#
loop_
_entity_poly.entity_id
_entity_poly.type
_entity_poly.pdbx_seq_one_letter_code
_entity_poly.pdbx_strand_id
1 'polypeptide(L)'
;MNQRKLLYPIGLSSTPNWGEYTVVVATVGVGNVSQLACDLLVYNLDCKLAADIDFQFLPAVVGRDPYGTSDDASTPNLMTSSQFYVNEENHFAVIQIRAPPFPGCGKKHVVELVSFLRSTGFARVIVLSSSFAMQRKDAELMESQLRYAMSESFNVIDRQLLQAKKWPGLIPFEQEVLSGITEGTCKTTYHLPGSGVASYFFDKCSGDCELHVMEWPRSNIAQSMCIMDVTVTCPNFVDMDMFNYWIQGFSVAQTCSVLISDPSVEEFSITASMLTSHVRDHFTQFALIESGLRHPESFLQACAYRQLPITTRKQLVQKYYSIDEHLLRELVGRKLSAKTRRDLSEIAERCDLRVRSCKRQFDNLLCVARRTEDLPGRLVDNIKTHFLLPDWLCECYAAVVFILTNRFDVQKRSLAYITFGDLVYCAGQLMSQWTTLVRGRLVTRALCEAKATHITSNLETNFKLIEPMRVLGWPPNEVKLFFDAYGSAASHVPPIKTPFLNPCPAFIIPFASCVQHLYHN
;
A
#
# COMPACT_ATOMS: atom_id res chain seq x y z
N MET A 1 -20.06 -28.81 44.43
CA MET A 1 -19.73 -27.94 43.29
C MET A 1 -21.03 -27.62 42.57
N ASN A 2 -21.47 -26.37 42.57
CA ASN A 2 -22.69 -25.96 41.86
C ASN A 2 -22.48 -26.18 40.35
N GLN A 3 -23.41 -26.88 39.69
CA GLN A 3 -23.40 -26.99 38.22
C GLN A 3 -23.50 -25.59 37.64
N ARG A 4 -22.50 -25.20 36.83
CA ARG A 4 -22.50 -23.94 36.08
C ARG A 4 -23.69 -23.94 35.11
N LYS A 5 -24.49 -22.88 35.14
CA LYS A 5 -25.58 -22.70 34.17
C LYS A 5 -25.02 -21.99 32.95
N LEU A 6 -25.32 -22.50 31.76
CA LEU A 6 -24.88 -21.88 30.51
C LEU A 6 -25.71 -20.63 30.17
N LEU A 7 -26.98 -20.60 30.57
CA LEU A 7 -27.92 -19.51 30.34
C LEU A 7 -28.40 -18.91 31.67
N TYR A 8 -28.37 -17.58 31.73
CA TYR A 8 -28.97 -16.79 32.80
C TYR A 8 -30.07 -15.90 32.18
N PRO A 9 -31.34 -16.34 32.19
CA PRO A 9 -32.43 -15.60 31.56
C PRO A 9 -32.72 -14.29 32.30
N ILE A 10 -32.94 -13.23 31.53
CA ILE A 10 -33.23 -11.88 32.01
C ILE A 10 -34.45 -11.40 31.20
N GLY A 11 -35.57 -11.14 31.88
CA GLY A 11 -36.70 -10.43 31.26
C GLY A 11 -37.63 -11.24 30.33
N LEU A 12 -37.42 -12.53 30.11
CA LEU A 12 -38.39 -13.37 29.37
C LEU A 12 -39.56 -13.75 30.28
N SER A 13 -40.77 -13.31 29.94
CA SER A 13 -42.03 -13.63 30.64
C SER A 13 -42.52 -15.07 30.37
N SER A 14 -42.10 -15.67 29.25
CA SER A 14 -42.33 -17.06 28.85
C SER A 14 -41.20 -17.54 27.94
N THR A 15 -40.93 -18.85 27.85
CA THR A 15 -39.91 -19.40 26.93
C THR A 15 -40.46 -19.44 25.50
N PRO A 16 -39.94 -18.64 24.55
CA PRO A 16 -40.42 -18.63 23.17
C PRO A 16 -40.16 -19.98 22.47
N ASN A 17 -40.98 -20.28 21.47
CA ASN A 17 -40.69 -21.38 20.55
C ASN A 17 -39.59 -20.96 19.56
N TRP A 18 -38.33 -21.26 19.89
CA TRP A 18 -37.17 -20.90 19.07
C TRP A 18 -37.18 -21.52 17.67
N GLY A 19 -38.00 -22.55 17.44
CA GLY A 19 -38.14 -23.23 16.13
C GLY A 19 -38.68 -22.36 15.00
N GLU A 20 -39.17 -21.15 15.30
CA GLU A 20 -39.60 -20.15 14.32
C GLU A 20 -38.57 -19.01 14.12
N TYR A 21 -37.55 -18.95 14.99
CA TYR A 21 -36.63 -17.82 15.06
C TYR A 21 -35.41 -18.02 14.16
N THR A 22 -34.98 -16.91 13.55
CA THR A 22 -33.66 -16.81 12.91
C THR A 22 -32.67 -16.20 13.89
N VAL A 23 -31.59 -16.91 14.19
CA VAL A 23 -30.52 -16.41 15.07
C VAL A 23 -29.29 -16.00 14.28
N VAL A 24 -28.77 -14.82 14.57
CA VAL A 24 -27.49 -14.32 14.06
C VAL A 24 -26.43 -14.42 15.14
N VAL A 25 -25.27 -15.00 14.82
CA VAL A 25 -24.16 -15.18 15.76
C VAL A 25 -22.96 -14.36 15.31
N ALA A 26 -22.52 -13.43 16.16
CA ALA A 26 -21.30 -12.67 15.92
C ALA A 26 -20.06 -13.50 16.28
N THR A 27 -19.17 -13.73 15.31
CA THR A 27 -17.86 -14.36 15.59
C THR A 27 -16.77 -13.32 15.70
N VAL A 28 -15.96 -13.37 16.77
CA VAL A 28 -14.85 -12.42 16.93
C VAL A 28 -13.79 -12.68 15.85
N GLY A 29 -13.57 -11.68 14.99
CA GLY A 29 -12.66 -11.75 13.85
C GLY A 29 -12.03 -10.38 13.56
N VAL A 30 -11.33 -10.26 12.44
CA VAL A 30 -10.66 -9.01 12.05
C VAL A 30 -11.63 -7.83 11.99
N GLY A 31 -11.23 -6.70 12.56
CA GLY A 31 -11.97 -5.44 12.50
C GLY A 31 -13.29 -5.44 13.28
N ASN A 32 -13.58 -6.47 14.07
CA ASN A 32 -14.80 -6.60 14.88
C ASN A 32 -16.09 -6.43 14.06
N VAL A 33 -16.06 -6.70 12.75
CA VAL A 33 -17.13 -6.31 11.84
C VAL A 33 -18.43 -7.06 12.09
N SER A 34 -18.35 -8.35 12.43
CA SER A 34 -19.50 -9.14 12.86
C SER A 34 -20.17 -8.57 14.12
N GLN A 35 -19.37 -8.14 15.11
CA GLN A 35 -19.84 -7.61 16.38
C GLN A 35 -20.51 -6.25 16.18
N LEU A 36 -19.89 -5.35 15.43
CA LEU A 36 -20.44 -4.04 15.10
C LEU A 36 -21.72 -4.14 14.25
N ALA A 37 -21.76 -5.09 13.30
CA ALA A 37 -22.97 -5.37 12.53
C ALA A 37 -24.11 -5.86 13.44
N CYS A 38 -23.82 -6.76 14.38
CA CYS A 38 -24.79 -7.20 15.38
C CYS A 38 -25.23 -6.07 16.32
N ASP A 39 -24.33 -5.16 16.71
CA ASP A 39 -24.71 -3.99 17.53
C ASP A 39 -25.74 -3.11 16.80
N LEU A 40 -25.53 -2.86 15.50
CA LEU A 40 -26.49 -2.13 14.67
C LEU A 40 -27.81 -2.89 14.47
N LEU A 41 -27.77 -4.22 14.34
CA LEU A 41 -28.98 -5.04 14.23
C LEU A 41 -29.80 -4.99 15.52
N VAL A 42 -29.15 -5.14 16.67
CA VAL A 42 -29.80 -5.06 17.99
C VAL A 42 -30.44 -3.69 18.19
N TYR A 43 -29.73 -2.60 17.88
CA TYR A 43 -30.25 -1.25 18.02
C TYR A 43 -31.41 -0.94 17.06
N ASN A 44 -31.24 -1.22 15.75
CA ASN A 44 -32.23 -0.84 14.74
C ASN A 44 -33.49 -1.70 14.75
N LEU A 45 -33.40 -2.94 15.22
CA LEU A 45 -34.54 -3.85 15.38
C LEU A 45 -35.11 -3.80 16.81
N ASP A 46 -34.64 -2.88 17.67
CA ASP A 46 -35.07 -2.78 19.07
C ASP A 46 -35.06 -4.12 19.83
N CYS A 47 -34.04 -4.96 19.60
CA CYS A 47 -33.92 -6.26 20.25
C CYS A 47 -33.71 -6.08 21.77
N LYS A 48 -34.45 -6.85 22.58
CA LYS A 48 -34.34 -6.82 24.04
C LYS A 48 -33.38 -7.90 24.54
N LEU A 49 -32.65 -7.60 25.61
CA LEU A 49 -31.79 -8.58 26.28
C LEU A 49 -32.67 -9.69 26.87
N ALA A 50 -32.44 -10.93 26.45
CA ALA A 50 -33.18 -12.11 26.87
C ALA A 50 -32.40 -12.99 27.84
N ALA A 51 -31.08 -13.07 27.71
CA ALA A 51 -30.21 -13.82 28.61
C ALA A 51 -28.74 -13.41 28.51
N ASP A 52 -28.01 -13.57 29.62
CA ASP A 52 -26.55 -13.69 29.58
C ASP A 52 -26.17 -15.15 29.31
N ILE A 53 -25.16 -15.36 28.46
CA ILE A 53 -24.60 -16.69 28.17
C ILE A 53 -23.21 -16.77 28.78
N ASP A 54 -22.97 -17.80 29.58
CA ASP A 54 -21.70 -17.98 30.28
C ASP A 54 -20.86 -19.10 29.66
N PHE A 55 -20.18 -18.80 28.56
CA PHE A 55 -19.30 -19.75 27.87
C PHE A 55 -18.02 -20.03 28.66
N GLN A 56 -17.61 -21.29 28.75
CA GLN A 56 -16.43 -21.69 29.53
C GLN A 56 -15.12 -21.16 29.00
N PHE A 57 -15.02 -20.99 27.70
CA PHE A 57 -13.76 -20.72 27.02
C PHE A 57 -13.60 -19.24 26.63
N LEU A 58 -14.48 -18.37 27.10
CA LEU A 58 -14.37 -16.92 26.93
C LEU A 58 -13.91 -16.27 28.24
N PRO A 59 -13.14 -15.16 28.18
CA PRO A 59 -12.85 -14.38 29.37
C PRO A 59 -14.14 -13.74 29.88
N ALA A 60 -14.32 -13.68 31.21
CA ALA A 60 -15.42 -12.97 31.83
C ALA A 60 -15.14 -11.47 31.83
N VAL A 61 -15.86 -10.72 31.00
CA VAL A 61 -15.78 -9.27 30.86
C VAL A 61 -17.14 -8.70 31.21
N VAL A 62 -17.13 -7.60 31.97
CA VAL A 62 -18.33 -6.83 32.30
C VAL A 62 -18.09 -5.39 31.89
N GLY A 63 -19.10 -4.78 31.29
CA GLY A 63 -19.07 -3.39 30.82
C GLY A 63 -20.42 -2.71 30.99
N ARG A 64 -20.48 -1.44 30.55
CA ARG A 64 -21.74 -0.69 30.49
C ARG A 64 -22.61 -1.22 29.34
N ASP A 65 -23.92 -1.29 29.55
CA ASP A 65 -24.88 -1.58 28.48
C ASP A 65 -24.71 -0.56 27.33
N PRO A 66 -24.42 -1.02 26.09
CA PRO A 66 -24.17 -0.14 24.96
C PRO A 66 -25.47 0.40 24.33
N TYR A 67 -26.63 -0.14 24.71
CA TYR A 67 -27.92 0.23 24.12
C TYR A 67 -28.82 1.02 25.07
N GLY A 68 -28.48 1.06 26.36
CA GLY A 68 -29.28 1.74 27.38
C GLY A 68 -29.39 3.25 27.13
N THR A 69 -30.62 3.75 26.99
CA THR A 69 -30.95 5.18 26.86
C THR A 69 -31.41 5.84 28.15
N SER A 70 -31.62 5.06 29.22
CA SER A 70 -32.19 5.54 30.48
C SER A 70 -31.13 5.73 31.57
N ASP A 71 -31.04 6.94 32.12
CA ASP A 71 -30.27 7.29 33.33
C ASP A 71 -30.89 6.73 34.64
N ASP A 72 -31.78 5.73 34.54
CA ASP A 72 -32.43 5.12 35.70
C ASP A 72 -31.40 4.28 36.48
N ALA A 73 -30.84 4.90 37.53
CA ALA A 73 -29.80 4.34 38.38
C ALA A 73 -30.24 3.14 39.25
N SER A 74 -31.50 2.69 39.13
CA SER A 74 -32.09 1.64 39.98
C SER A 74 -31.73 0.22 39.54
N THR A 75 -31.38 -0.01 38.27
CA THR A 75 -30.78 -1.27 37.76
C THR A 75 -29.87 -1.00 36.57
N PRO A 76 -28.54 -0.87 36.75
CA PRO A 76 -27.63 -0.74 35.62
C PRO A 76 -27.63 -2.06 34.84
N ASN A 77 -28.19 -2.04 33.62
CA ASN A 77 -27.97 -3.15 32.68
C ASN A 77 -26.46 -3.21 32.41
N LEU A 78 -25.89 -4.40 32.62
CA LEU A 78 -24.47 -4.65 32.37
C LEU A 78 -24.32 -5.42 31.07
N MET A 79 -23.31 -5.06 30.31
CA MET A 79 -22.82 -5.85 29.20
C MET A 79 -21.94 -6.97 29.76
N THR A 80 -22.11 -8.19 29.26
CA THR A 80 -21.19 -9.31 29.52
C THR A 80 -20.48 -9.75 28.24
N SER A 81 -19.55 -10.71 28.34
CA SER A 81 -18.80 -11.24 27.20
C SER A 81 -19.66 -11.89 26.12
N SER A 82 -20.81 -12.45 26.50
CA SER A 82 -21.73 -13.09 25.58
C SER A 82 -23.17 -12.92 26.02
N GLN A 83 -23.98 -12.29 25.17
CA GLN A 83 -25.36 -11.92 25.48
C GLN A 83 -26.29 -12.33 24.35
N PHE A 84 -27.53 -12.66 24.72
CA PHE A 84 -28.57 -13.10 23.82
C PHE A 84 -29.68 -12.05 23.77
N TYR A 85 -29.92 -11.49 22.59
CA TYR A 85 -30.94 -10.48 22.33
C TYR A 85 -32.01 -11.03 21.41
N VAL A 86 -33.26 -10.60 21.63
CA VAL A 86 -34.43 -11.13 20.92
C VAL A 86 -35.34 -9.98 20.49
N ASN A 87 -35.83 -10.05 19.26
CA ASN A 87 -36.98 -9.29 18.80
C ASN A 87 -38.10 -10.30 18.51
N GLU A 88 -39.18 -10.21 19.30
CA GLU A 88 -40.32 -11.14 19.19
C GLU A 88 -41.15 -10.88 17.94
N GLU A 89 -41.30 -9.61 17.52
CA GLU A 89 -42.13 -9.22 16.37
C GLU A 89 -41.65 -9.82 15.03
N ASN A 90 -40.33 -9.88 14.85
CA ASN A 90 -39.70 -10.34 13.62
C ASN A 90 -39.21 -11.80 13.70
N HIS A 91 -39.46 -12.49 14.81
CA HIS A 91 -38.89 -13.81 15.11
C HIS A 91 -37.36 -13.83 14.88
N PHE A 92 -36.67 -12.83 15.41
CA PHE A 92 -35.25 -12.60 15.17
C PHE A 92 -34.47 -12.58 16.47
N ALA A 93 -33.28 -13.16 16.47
CA ALA A 93 -32.41 -13.21 17.63
C ALA A 93 -30.95 -12.96 17.29
N VAL A 94 -30.19 -12.42 18.24
CA VAL A 94 -28.76 -12.12 18.09
C VAL A 94 -28.00 -12.69 19.28
N ILE A 95 -26.99 -13.52 19.02
CA ILE A 95 -25.98 -13.91 20.00
C ILE A 95 -24.75 -13.02 19.76
N GLN A 96 -24.55 -12.08 20.67
CA GLN A 96 -23.43 -11.14 20.63
C GLN A 96 -22.28 -11.68 21.46
N ILE A 97 -21.14 -12.00 20.83
CA ILE A 97 -19.92 -12.45 21.52
C ILE A 97 -18.89 -11.33 21.41
N ARG A 98 -18.54 -10.71 22.53
CA ARG A 98 -17.65 -9.53 22.59
C ARG A 98 -16.19 -9.85 22.86
N ALA A 99 -15.91 -11.03 23.40
CA ALA A 99 -14.55 -11.43 23.71
C ALA A 99 -14.10 -12.65 22.88
N PRO A 100 -12.85 -12.67 22.39
CA PRO A 100 -12.32 -13.85 21.75
C PRO A 100 -12.11 -14.98 22.77
N PRO A 101 -12.16 -16.25 22.33
CA PRO A 101 -11.80 -17.37 23.21
C PRO A 101 -10.36 -17.27 23.71
N PHE A 102 -10.10 -17.88 24.87
CA PHE A 102 -8.74 -18.01 25.39
C PHE A 102 -7.81 -18.67 24.34
N PRO A 103 -6.51 -18.28 24.29
CA PRO A 103 -5.55 -18.89 23.39
C PRO A 103 -5.59 -20.43 23.44
N GLY A 104 -5.71 -21.08 22.27
CA GLY A 104 -5.81 -22.53 22.15
C GLY A 104 -7.19 -23.14 22.47
N CYS A 105 -8.15 -22.37 22.99
CA CYS A 105 -9.48 -22.87 23.38
C CYS A 105 -10.57 -22.68 22.32
N GLY A 106 -10.26 -22.07 21.16
CA GLY A 106 -11.25 -21.75 20.12
C GLY A 106 -12.09 -22.94 19.65
N LYS A 107 -11.47 -24.12 19.45
CA LYS A 107 -12.21 -25.33 19.05
C LYS A 107 -13.17 -25.82 20.15
N LYS A 108 -12.79 -25.69 21.42
CA LYS A 108 -13.64 -26.10 22.55
C LYS A 108 -14.82 -25.14 22.71
N HIS A 109 -14.58 -23.84 22.57
CA HIS A 109 -15.64 -22.83 22.53
C HIS A 109 -16.68 -23.11 21.45
N VAL A 110 -16.22 -23.44 20.23
CA VAL A 110 -17.14 -23.79 19.13
C VAL A 110 -17.99 -25.01 19.46
N VAL A 111 -17.41 -26.06 20.05
CA VAL A 111 -18.19 -27.25 20.45
C VAL A 111 -19.28 -26.90 21.46
N GLU A 112 -18.95 -26.06 22.44
CA GLU A 112 -19.91 -25.56 23.44
C GLU A 112 -21.03 -24.71 22.81
N LEU A 113 -20.67 -23.78 21.92
CA LEU A 113 -21.61 -22.93 21.19
C LEU A 113 -22.53 -23.73 20.25
N VAL A 114 -22.00 -24.73 19.54
CA VAL A 114 -22.80 -25.59 18.67
C VAL A 114 -23.78 -26.45 19.49
N SER A 115 -23.32 -26.96 20.64
CA SER A 115 -24.19 -27.72 21.57
C SER A 115 -25.37 -26.86 22.04
N PHE A 116 -25.10 -25.60 22.37
CA PHE A 116 -26.11 -24.61 22.75
C PHE A 116 -27.13 -24.34 21.63
N LEU A 117 -26.67 -24.14 20.40
CA LEU A 117 -27.56 -23.88 19.26
C LEU A 117 -28.43 -25.09 18.91
N ARG A 118 -27.89 -26.30 19.05
CA ARG A 118 -28.63 -27.55 18.83
C ARG A 118 -29.68 -27.80 19.90
N SER A 119 -29.38 -27.50 21.17
CA SER A 119 -30.33 -27.68 22.27
C SER A 119 -31.49 -26.68 22.25
N THR A 120 -31.24 -25.47 21.73
CA THR A 120 -32.25 -24.41 21.59
C THR A 120 -33.17 -24.64 20.37
N GLY A 121 -32.64 -25.18 19.27
CA GLY A 121 -33.46 -25.61 18.14
C GLY A 121 -33.95 -24.49 17.22
N PHE A 122 -33.12 -23.48 16.94
CA PHE A 122 -33.48 -22.39 16.03
C PHE A 122 -33.83 -22.85 14.61
N ALA A 123 -34.77 -22.15 13.96
CA ALA A 123 -35.18 -22.41 12.58
C ALA A 123 -34.00 -22.23 11.60
N ARG A 124 -33.25 -21.14 11.81
CA ARG A 124 -32.12 -20.75 10.97
C ARG A 124 -31.01 -20.19 11.84
N VAL A 125 -29.79 -20.59 11.54
CA VAL A 125 -28.59 -20.01 12.14
C VAL A 125 -27.81 -19.26 11.07
N ILE A 126 -27.46 -18.01 11.33
CA ILE A 126 -26.61 -17.18 10.45
C ILE A 126 -25.36 -16.82 11.23
N VAL A 127 -24.18 -17.21 10.74
CA VAL A 127 -22.90 -16.77 11.34
C VAL A 127 -22.39 -15.56 10.58
N LEU A 128 -22.13 -14.47 11.29
CA LEU A 128 -21.42 -13.32 10.74
C LEU A 128 -19.93 -13.45 11.03
N SER A 129 -19.13 -13.33 9.97
CA SER A 129 -17.68 -13.38 10.06
C SER A 129 -17.00 -12.25 9.29
N SER A 130 -15.70 -12.14 9.48
CA SER A 130 -14.83 -11.23 8.76
C SER A 130 -13.50 -11.87 8.40
N SER A 131 -12.93 -11.43 7.30
CA SER A 131 -11.63 -11.93 6.84
C SER A 131 -10.73 -10.85 6.25
N PHE A 132 -9.42 -11.10 6.30
CA PHE A 132 -8.39 -10.19 5.79
C PHE A 132 -8.45 -10.09 4.27
N ALA A 133 -8.74 -8.89 3.75
CA ALA A 133 -8.69 -8.62 2.31
C ALA A 133 -7.30 -8.91 1.69
N MET A 134 -6.22 -8.70 2.45
CA MET A 134 -4.84 -8.90 1.98
C MET A 134 -4.48 -10.36 1.64
N GLN A 135 -5.28 -11.32 2.09
CA GLN A 135 -5.03 -12.75 1.84
C GLN A 135 -5.93 -13.33 0.73
N ARG A 136 -6.70 -12.48 0.04
CA ARG A 136 -7.60 -12.86 -1.05
C ARG A 136 -6.97 -12.69 -2.42
N LYS A 137 -7.46 -13.46 -3.40
CA LYS A 137 -7.02 -13.34 -4.80
C LYS A 137 -7.61 -12.11 -5.46
N ASP A 138 -6.99 -11.62 -6.52
CA ASP A 138 -7.39 -10.38 -7.20
C ASP A 138 -8.82 -10.43 -7.74
N ALA A 139 -9.22 -11.54 -8.34
CA ALA A 139 -10.59 -11.74 -8.80
C ALA A 139 -11.61 -11.59 -7.66
N GLU A 140 -11.20 -11.94 -6.43
CA GLU A 140 -12.08 -11.95 -5.27
C GLU A 140 -12.33 -10.55 -4.69
N LEU A 141 -11.36 -9.65 -4.86
CA LEU A 141 -11.40 -8.25 -4.43
C LEU A 141 -12.13 -7.34 -5.41
N MET A 142 -12.23 -7.74 -6.68
CA MET A 142 -12.90 -6.97 -7.74
C MET A 142 -14.42 -7.20 -7.75
N GLU A 143 -14.90 -8.19 -7.00
CA GLU A 143 -16.33 -8.51 -6.82
C GLU A 143 -16.88 -7.86 -5.53
N SER A 144 -18.09 -8.27 -5.13
CA SER A 144 -18.66 -7.88 -3.83
C SER A 144 -17.74 -8.29 -2.67
N GLN A 145 -17.55 -7.35 -1.73
CA GLN A 145 -16.84 -7.60 -0.47
C GLN A 145 -17.58 -8.56 0.46
N LEU A 146 -18.89 -8.72 0.28
CA LEU A 146 -19.70 -9.69 1.01
C LEU A 146 -19.75 -11.00 0.22
N ARG A 147 -19.42 -12.11 0.90
CA ARG A 147 -19.50 -13.48 0.39
C ARG A 147 -20.30 -14.35 1.35
N TYR A 148 -20.85 -15.45 0.85
CA TYR A 148 -21.61 -16.35 1.71
C TYR A 148 -21.42 -17.83 1.35
N ALA A 149 -21.60 -18.68 2.35
CA ALA A 149 -21.68 -20.13 2.22
C ALA A 149 -22.99 -20.60 2.87
N MET A 150 -23.59 -21.64 2.31
CA MET A 150 -24.80 -22.24 2.86
C MET A 150 -24.53 -23.71 3.13
N SER A 151 -25.08 -24.24 4.22
CA SER A 151 -25.14 -25.69 4.42
C SER A 151 -26.06 -26.34 3.38
N GLU A 152 -25.89 -27.64 3.17
CA GLU A 152 -26.79 -28.42 2.31
C GLU A 152 -28.22 -28.44 2.85
N SER A 153 -28.36 -28.42 4.17
CA SER A 153 -29.64 -28.36 4.90
C SER A 153 -30.36 -27.00 4.84
N PHE A 154 -29.82 -26.00 4.13
CA PHE A 154 -30.45 -24.68 4.04
C PHE A 154 -31.71 -24.69 3.16
N ASN A 155 -32.80 -24.06 3.63
CA ASN A 155 -34.10 -24.07 2.95
C ASN A 155 -34.00 -23.58 1.49
N VAL A 156 -34.67 -24.30 0.58
CA VAL A 156 -34.71 -24.03 -0.86
C VAL A 156 -35.21 -22.63 -1.18
N ILE A 157 -36.24 -22.15 -0.48
CA ILE A 157 -36.83 -20.82 -0.73
C ILE A 157 -35.80 -19.73 -0.35
N ASP A 158 -35.19 -19.86 0.82
CA ASP A 158 -34.19 -18.90 1.30
C ASP A 158 -32.93 -18.91 0.43
N ARG A 159 -32.55 -20.09 -0.08
CA ARG A 159 -31.46 -20.25 -1.06
C ARG A 159 -31.73 -19.46 -2.35
N GLN A 160 -32.97 -19.51 -2.87
CA GLN A 160 -33.35 -18.74 -4.06
C GLN A 160 -33.31 -17.23 -3.79
N LEU A 161 -33.80 -16.78 -2.63
CA LEU A 161 -33.76 -15.38 -2.21
C LEU A 161 -32.32 -14.85 -2.09
N LEU A 162 -31.41 -15.64 -1.53
CA LEU A 162 -29.99 -15.29 -1.43
C LEU A 162 -29.32 -15.26 -2.81
N GLN A 163 -29.59 -16.25 -3.67
CA GLN A 163 -29.08 -16.26 -5.04
C GLN A 163 -29.56 -15.05 -5.85
N ALA A 164 -30.79 -14.58 -5.62
CA ALA A 164 -31.32 -13.37 -6.25
C ALA A 164 -30.56 -12.09 -5.86
N LYS A 165 -29.86 -12.08 -4.71
CA LYS A 165 -28.99 -10.95 -4.31
C LYS A 165 -27.70 -10.86 -5.11
N LYS A 166 -27.37 -11.89 -5.91
CA LYS A 166 -26.16 -11.96 -6.75
C LYS A 166 -24.86 -11.74 -5.97
N TRP A 167 -24.84 -12.12 -4.70
CA TRP A 167 -23.61 -12.14 -3.93
C TRP A 167 -22.74 -13.33 -4.35
N PRO A 168 -21.40 -13.17 -4.38
CA PRO A 168 -20.51 -14.27 -4.69
C PRO A 168 -20.48 -15.30 -3.55
N GLY A 169 -20.38 -16.57 -3.93
CA GLY A 169 -20.14 -17.65 -2.97
C GLY A 169 -18.75 -17.53 -2.33
N LEU A 170 -18.63 -18.03 -1.10
CA LEU A 170 -17.35 -18.28 -0.48
C LEU A 170 -16.59 -19.34 -1.30
N ILE A 171 -15.29 -19.12 -1.47
CA ILE A 171 -14.47 -20.02 -2.29
C ILE A 171 -14.01 -21.19 -1.42
N PRO A 172 -14.30 -22.44 -1.83
CA PRO A 172 -13.83 -23.61 -1.12
C PRO A 172 -12.30 -23.71 -1.19
N PHE A 173 -11.69 -24.11 -0.08
CA PHE A 173 -10.29 -24.47 0.00
C PHE A 173 -10.20 -25.98 0.29
N GLU A 174 -9.67 -26.72 -0.67
CA GLU A 174 -9.38 -28.14 -0.49
C GLU A 174 -8.04 -28.25 0.24
N GLN A 175 -8.09 -28.67 1.50
CA GLN A 175 -6.90 -29.08 2.22
C GLN A 175 -6.70 -30.57 1.98
N GLU A 176 -5.61 -30.95 1.29
CA GLU A 176 -5.17 -32.35 1.26
C GLU A 176 -4.83 -32.76 2.70
N VAL A 177 -5.72 -33.51 3.33
CA VAL A 177 -5.43 -34.15 4.62
C VAL A 177 -4.53 -35.33 4.30
N LEU A 178 -3.25 -35.22 4.63
CA LEU A 178 -2.34 -36.37 4.74
C LEU A 178 -2.78 -37.23 5.94
N SER A 179 -3.93 -37.90 5.83
CA SER A 179 -4.28 -39.01 6.69
C SER A 179 -3.66 -40.27 6.09
N GLY A 180 -2.65 -40.81 6.77
CA GLY A 180 -2.07 -42.08 6.39
C GLY A 180 -3.17 -43.14 6.22
N ILE A 181 -3.16 -43.80 5.05
CA ILE A 181 -3.79 -45.10 4.76
C ILE A 181 -5.23 -45.23 5.29
N THR A 182 -6.16 -44.52 4.68
CA THR A 182 -7.57 -44.90 4.46
C THR A 182 -8.19 -43.83 3.57
N GLU A 183 -8.99 -44.22 2.57
CA GLU A 183 -9.60 -43.33 1.57
C GLU A 183 -10.33 -42.16 2.26
N GLY A 184 -9.69 -40.98 2.26
CA GLY A 184 -10.13 -39.82 3.01
C GLY A 184 -11.17 -39.02 2.23
N THR A 185 -12.41 -39.01 2.72
CA THR A 185 -13.48 -38.11 2.29
C THR A 185 -12.99 -36.66 2.17
N CYS A 186 -13.13 -36.05 0.98
CA CYS A 186 -12.76 -34.66 0.73
C CYS A 186 -13.75 -33.74 1.47
N LYS A 187 -13.34 -33.14 2.60
CA LYS A 187 -14.18 -32.18 3.33
C LYS A 187 -13.90 -30.78 2.82
N THR A 188 -14.87 -30.16 2.16
CA THR A 188 -14.80 -28.76 1.73
C THR A 188 -14.73 -27.86 2.96
N THR A 189 -13.61 -27.15 3.14
CA THR A 189 -13.45 -26.12 4.19
C THR A 189 -13.31 -24.75 3.53
N TYR A 190 -13.78 -23.68 4.18
CA TYR A 190 -13.63 -22.32 3.65
C TYR A 190 -12.39 -21.65 4.27
N HIS A 191 -11.52 -21.12 3.40
CA HIS A 191 -10.37 -20.35 3.85
C HIS A 191 -10.79 -18.93 4.24
N LEU A 192 -10.95 -18.72 5.55
CA LEU A 192 -11.36 -17.44 6.14
C LEU A 192 -10.24 -16.89 7.04
N PRO A 193 -9.22 -16.23 6.46
CA PRO A 193 -8.09 -15.75 7.23
C PRO A 193 -8.46 -14.59 8.15
N GLY A 194 -8.09 -14.68 9.43
CA GLY A 194 -8.42 -13.66 10.43
C GLY A 194 -9.85 -13.71 10.95
N SER A 195 -10.63 -14.73 10.58
CA SER A 195 -12.02 -14.94 11.01
C SER A 195 -12.20 -15.53 12.41
N GLY A 196 -11.10 -15.70 13.14
CA GLY A 196 -11.11 -16.35 14.44
C GLY A 196 -11.63 -17.78 14.35
N VAL A 197 -12.76 -18.03 15.01
CA VAL A 197 -13.37 -19.38 15.11
C VAL A 197 -14.40 -19.68 14.02
N ALA A 198 -14.72 -18.73 13.14
CA ALA A 198 -15.88 -18.82 12.25
C ALA A 198 -15.81 -19.97 11.23
N SER A 199 -14.63 -20.21 10.62
CA SER A 199 -14.42 -21.32 9.69
C SER A 199 -14.71 -22.67 10.36
N TYR A 200 -14.10 -22.91 11.54
CA TYR A 200 -14.34 -24.14 12.29
C TYR A 200 -15.77 -24.25 12.83
N PHE A 201 -16.39 -23.12 13.18
CA PHE A 201 -17.80 -23.07 13.59
C PHE A 201 -18.72 -23.50 12.44
N PHE A 202 -18.46 -23.04 11.22
CA PHE A 202 -19.19 -23.50 10.04
C PHE A 202 -19.12 -25.00 9.85
N ASP A 203 -17.90 -25.52 9.88
CA ASP A 203 -17.60 -26.91 9.56
C ASP A 203 -18.21 -27.88 10.57
N LYS A 204 -18.39 -27.42 11.83
CA LYS A 204 -19.02 -28.19 12.90
C LYS A 204 -20.53 -28.15 12.87
N CYS A 205 -21.13 -27.07 12.40
CA CYS A 205 -22.56 -27.03 12.20
C CYS A 205 -23.02 -27.74 10.92
N SER A 206 -22.20 -27.71 9.86
CA SER A 206 -22.58 -28.23 8.53
C SER A 206 -22.34 -29.74 8.36
N GLY A 207 -21.59 -30.40 9.27
CA GLY A 207 -21.32 -31.83 9.18
C GLY A 207 -22.17 -32.69 10.12
N ASP A 208 -22.58 -33.87 9.65
CA ASP A 208 -23.04 -34.96 10.50
C ASP A 208 -21.92 -35.37 11.45
N CYS A 209 -22.16 -35.21 12.75
CA CYS A 209 -21.17 -35.57 13.76
C CYS A 209 -21.25 -37.06 14.07
N GLU A 210 -20.20 -37.82 13.74
CA GLU A 210 -19.70 -38.83 14.67
C GLU A 210 -19.20 -38.09 15.93
N LEU A 211 -20.13 -37.76 16.83
CA LEU A 211 -19.81 -37.45 18.21
C LEU A 211 -19.72 -38.80 18.92
N HIS A 212 -18.51 -39.21 19.30
CA HIS A 212 -18.35 -40.28 20.28
C HIS A 212 -19.07 -39.86 21.57
N VAL A 213 -20.19 -40.54 21.76
CA VAL A 213 -21.14 -40.60 22.88
C VAL A 213 -20.51 -40.30 24.25
N MET A 214 -20.91 -39.18 24.86
CA MET A 214 -21.43 -39.21 26.23
C MET A 214 -22.94 -38.95 26.10
N GLU A 215 -23.72 -39.90 26.61
CA GLU A 215 -25.14 -40.10 26.34
C GLU A 215 -26.02 -38.85 26.58
N TRP A 216 -26.67 -38.38 25.52
CA TRP A 216 -27.89 -37.55 25.58
C TRP A 216 -28.74 -37.82 24.32
N PRO A 217 -30.09 -37.75 24.36
CA PRO A 217 -30.94 -38.35 23.34
C PRO A 217 -30.74 -37.68 21.98
N ARG A 218 -30.54 -38.52 20.96
CA ARG A 218 -30.42 -38.13 19.55
C ARG A 218 -31.71 -37.48 19.07
N SER A 219 -31.72 -36.16 18.94
CA SER A 219 -32.60 -35.47 17.98
C SER A 219 -31.80 -35.21 16.70
N ASN A 220 -32.06 -36.04 15.68
CA ASN A 220 -31.55 -35.87 14.31
C ASN A 220 -32.27 -34.69 13.64
N ILE A 221 -31.92 -33.45 14.00
CA ILE A 221 -32.39 -32.26 13.28
C ILE A 221 -31.16 -31.58 12.68
N ALA A 222 -30.91 -31.83 11.39
CA ALA A 222 -29.97 -31.05 10.61
C ALA A 222 -30.49 -29.60 10.54
N GLN A 223 -29.88 -28.69 11.28
CA GLN A 223 -30.28 -27.28 11.29
C GLN A 223 -29.92 -26.61 9.96
N SER A 224 -30.81 -25.78 9.42
CA SER A 224 -30.53 -24.94 8.25
C SER A 224 -29.58 -23.81 8.67
N MET A 225 -28.35 -23.80 8.15
CA MET A 225 -27.34 -22.81 8.54
C MET A 225 -26.71 -22.08 7.35
N CYS A 226 -26.50 -20.77 7.49
CA CYS A 226 -25.81 -19.92 6.53
C CYS A 226 -24.65 -19.20 7.21
N ILE A 227 -23.56 -18.96 6.49
CA ILE A 227 -22.50 -18.04 6.92
C ILE A 227 -22.39 -16.91 5.93
N MET A 228 -22.40 -15.71 6.47
CA MET A 228 -22.08 -14.50 5.74
C MET A 228 -20.72 -13.99 6.22
N ASP A 229 -19.77 -13.91 5.30
CA ASP A 229 -18.44 -13.37 5.55
C ASP A 229 -18.30 -12.01 4.87
N VAL A 230 -17.92 -11.00 5.66
CA VAL A 230 -17.68 -9.65 5.17
C VAL A 230 -16.18 -9.42 5.11
N THR A 231 -15.68 -9.18 3.90
CA THR A 231 -14.28 -8.77 3.72
C THR A 231 -14.10 -7.38 4.28
N VAL A 232 -13.15 -7.21 5.18
CA VAL A 232 -12.81 -5.90 5.70
C VAL A 232 -11.52 -5.47 5.04
N THR A 233 -11.63 -4.50 4.16
CA THR A 233 -10.48 -3.70 3.76
C THR A 233 -10.33 -2.60 4.81
N CYS A 234 -9.22 -2.57 5.55
CA CYS A 234 -8.81 -1.30 6.14
C CYS A 234 -8.66 -0.33 4.97
N PRO A 235 -9.37 0.81 4.90
CA PRO A 235 -9.00 1.85 3.97
C PRO A 235 -7.57 2.24 4.33
N ASN A 236 -6.60 1.89 3.47
CA ASN A 236 -5.24 2.36 3.62
C ASN A 236 -5.25 3.85 3.25
N PHE A 237 -5.68 4.70 4.19
CA PHE A 237 -5.44 6.12 4.09
C PHE A 237 -3.93 6.33 4.25
N VAL A 238 -3.32 6.86 3.20
CA VAL A 238 -1.92 7.29 3.26
C VAL A 238 -1.92 8.78 3.45
N ASP A 239 -1.56 9.19 4.66
CA ASP A 239 -1.27 10.58 4.95
C ASP A 239 -0.04 11.02 4.15
N MET A 240 -0.27 11.89 3.17
CA MET A 240 0.77 12.36 2.27
C MET A 240 1.72 13.36 2.92
N ASP A 241 1.30 14.06 3.98
CA ASP A 241 2.15 14.99 4.71
C ASP A 241 3.07 14.23 5.65
N MET A 242 2.54 13.21 6.32
CA MET A 242 3.35 12.26 7.08
C MET A 242 4.38 11.55 6.18
N PHE A 243 3.97 11.17 4.96
CA PHE A 243 4.89 10.61 3.97
C PHE A 243 5.97 11.63 3.57
N ASN A 244 5.63 12.92 3.42
CA ASN A 244 6.58 13.99 3.11
C ASN A 244 7.63 14.15 4.23
N TYR A 245 7.22 14.18 5.50
CA TYR A 245 8.16 14.24 6.62
C TYR A 245 9.09 13.03 6.64
N TRP A 246 8.54 11.83 6.37
CA TRP A 246 9.31 10.59 6.35
C TRP A 246 10.36 10.58 5.22
N ILE A 247 9.99 10.95 3.99
CA ILE A 247 10.95 11.03 2.87
C ILE A 247 11.99 12.11 3.13
N GLN A 248 11.60 13.28 3.66
CA GLN A 248 12.53 14.35 4.02
C GLN A 248 13.50 13.94 5.14
N GLY A 249 13.25 12.82 5.81
CA GLY A 249 14.17 12.21 6.76
C GLY A 249 14.00 12.74 8.19
N PHE A 250 12.83 13.29 8.51
CA PHE A 250 12.49 13.66 9.89
C PHE A 250 12.47 12.43 10.79
N SER A 251 12.84 12.62 12.05
CA SER A 251 12.61 11.62 13.10
C SER A 251 11.18 11.71 13.62
N VAL A 252 10.74 10.68 14.34
CA VAL A 252 9.43 10.68 15.01
C VAL A 252 9.31 11.90 15.93
N ALA A 253 10.34 12.18 16.73
CA ALA A 253 10.35 13.32 17.65
C ALA A 253 10.25 14.66 16.92
N GLN A 254 11.02 14.87 15.84
CA GLN A 254 10.98 16.11 15.07
C GLN A 254 9.62 16.32 14.41
N THR A 255 9.02 15.26 13.88
CA THR A 255 7.70 15.32 13.25
C THR A 255 6.63 15.65 14.28
N CYS A 256 6.70 15.06 15.48
CA CYS A 256 5.81 15.42 16.59
C CYS A 256 5.94 16.90 16.95
N SER A 257 7.15 17.45 17.03
CA SER A 257 7.35 18.89 17.31
C SER A 257 6.69 19.81 16.28
N VAL A 258 6.62 19.41 15.02
CA VAL A 258 5.93 20.16 13.96
C VAL A 258 4.41 20.00 14.08
N LEU A 259 3.93 18.79 14.37
CA LEU A 259 2.51 18.50 14.45
C LEU A 259 1.84 19.03 15.74
N ILE A 260 2.60 19.32 16.80
CA ILE A 260 2.05 19.91 18.03
C ILE A 260 1.35 21.25 17.76
N SER A 261 1.80 22.02 16.76
CA SER A 261 1.16 23.27 16.37
C SER A 261 -0.03 23.10 15.42
N ASP A 262 -0.39 21.86 15.06
CA ASP A 262 -1.53 21.60 14.19
C ASP A 262 -2.85 21.82 14.97
N PRO A 263 -3.82 22.60 14.43
CA PRO A 263 -5.10 22.85 15.08
C PRO A 263 -5.85 21.57 15.49
N SER A 264 -5.67 20.47 14.76
CA SER A 264 -6.31 19.18 15.06
C SER A 264 -5.87 18.58 16.40
N VAL A 265 -4.65 18.87 16.86
CA VAL A 265 -4.16 18.35 18.14
C VAL A 265 -4.97 18.92 19.30
N GLU A 266 -5.29 20.20 19.25
CA GLU A 266 -6.16 20.86 20.23
C GLU A 266 -7.62 20.44 20.06
N GLU A 267 -8.13 20.43 18.82
CA GLU A 267 -9.51 20.05 18.49
C GLU A 267 -9.88 18.65 18.99
N PHE A 268 -8.99 17.67 18.81
CA PHE A 268 -9.21 16.27 19.21
C PHE A 268 -8.58 15.91 20.57
N SER A 269 -8.04 16.89 21.32
CA SER A 269 -7.40 16.66 22.62
C SER A 269 -6.32 15.56 22.57
N ILE A 270 -5.49 15.56 21.53
CA ILE A 270 -4.49 14.51 21.29
C ILE A 270 -3.33 14.67 22.28
N THR A 271 -3.10 13.63 23.09
CA THR A 271 -1.96 13.62 24.02
C THR A 271 -0.63 13.42 23.28
N ALA A 272 0.48 13.90 23.86
CA ALA A 272 1.81 13.75 23.27
C ALA A 272 2.21 12.27 23.01
N SER A 273 1.73 11.34 23.85
CA SER A 273 1.97 9.91 23.66
C SER A 273 1.16 9.35 22.48
N MET A 274 -0.09 9.78 22.31
CA MET A 274 -0.92 9.43 21.16
C MET A 274 -0.31 9.95 19.86
N LEU A 275 0.14 11.21 19.84
CA LEU A 275 0.79 11.81 18.68
C LEU A 275 2.08 11.05 18.30
N THR A 276 2.89 10.69 19.30
CA THR A 276 4.12 9.91 19.08
C THR A 276 3.83 8.53 18.49
N SER A 277 2.80 7.85 19.00
CA SER A 277 2.39 6.54 18.47
C SER A 277 1.83 6.68 17.07
N HIS A 278 0.99 7.69 16.80
CA HIS A 278 0.44 7.97 15.49
C HIS A 278 1.53 8.18 14.42
N VAL A 279 2.52 9.04 14.69
CA VAL A 279 3.66 9.26 13.77
C VAL A 279 4.49 7.98 13.60
N ARG A 280 4.73 7.23 14.68
CA ARG A 280 5.51 5.99 14.64
C ARG A 280 4.82 4.93 13.77
N ASP A 281 3.51 4.79 13.88
CA ASP A 281 2.74 3.80 13.14
C ASP A 281 2.78 4.10 11.64
N HIS A 282 2.57 5.37 11.24
CA HIS A 282 2.74 5.80 9.86
C HIS A 282 4.15 5.55 9.33
N PHE A 283 5.19 5.89 10.09
CA PHE A 283 6.58 5.69 9.68
C PHE A 283 6.92 4.21 9.50
N THR A 284 6.33 3.35 10.32
CA THR A 284 6.49 1.89 10.26
C THR A 284 5.77 1.34 9.03
N GLN A 285 4.55 1.81 8.75
CA GLN A 285 3.82 1.48 7.53
C GLN A 285 4.61 1.90 6.27
N PHE A 286 5.22 3.09 6.27
CA PHE A 286 6.05 3.56 5.16
C PHE A 286 7.31 2.71 4.95
N ALA A 287 7.94 2.23 6.03
CA ALA A 287 9.07 1.32 5.94
C ALA A 287 8.70 -0.03 5.32
N LEU A 288 7.48 -0.53 5.56
CA LEU A 288 6.98 -1.77 4.95
C LEU A 288 6.78 -1.61 3.43
N ILE A 289 6.15 -0.51 2.99
CA ILE A 289 5.92 -0.24 1.56
C ILE A 289 7.19 0.18 0.81
N GLU A 290 8.23 0.64 1.51
CA GLU A 290 9.49 1.11 0.90
C GLU A 290 10.13 0.06 -0.02
N SER A 291 10.04 -1.22 0.36
CA SER A 291 10.52 -2.34 -0.45
C SER A 291 9.87 -2.36 -1.85
N GLY A 292 8.56 -2.08 -1.91
CA GLY A 292 7.83 -1.93 -3.16
C GLY A 292 8.19 -0.65 -3.90
N LEU A 293 8.31 0.48 -3.18
CA LEU A 293 8.64 1.78 -3.80
C LEU A 293 9.98 1.77 -4.55
N ARG A 294 10.97 0.98 -4.12
CA ARG A 294 12.24 0.79 -4.85
C ARG A 294 12.09 0.09 -6.21
N HIS A 295 10.93 -0.51 -6.47
CA HIS A 295 10.59 -1.20 -7.72
C HIS A 295 9.24 -0.70 -8.27
N PRO A 296 9.19 0.52 -8.84
CA PRO A 296 7.95 1.19 -9.22
C PRO A 296 7.02 0.40 -10.13
N GLU A 297 7.57 -0.30 -11.13
CA GLU A 297 6.81 -1.16 -12.04
C GLU A 297 6.02 -2.23 -11.27
N SER A 298 6.69 -2.92 -10.35
CA SER A 298 6.05 -3.91 -9.48
C SER A 298 5.06 -3.24 -8.52
N PHE A 299 5.41 -2.11 -7.90
CA PHE A 299 4.51 -1.43 -6.96
C PHE A 299 3.20 -0.95 -7.61
N LEU A 300 3.27 -0.49 -8.86
CA LEU A 300 2.12 0.01 -9.60
C LEU A 300 1.27 -1.10 -10.24
N GLN A 301 1.84 -2.27 -10.50
CA GLN A 301 1.13 -3.37 -11.16
C GLN A 301 0.72 -4.49 -10.19
N ALA A 302 1.55 -4.77 -9.18
CA ALA A 302 1.35 -5.86 -8.24
C ALA A 302 0.13 -5.64 -7.36
N CYS A 303 -0.58 -6.73 -7.16
CA CYS A 303 -1.90 -6.71 -6.56
C CYS A 303 -1.87 -6.55 -5.04
N ALA A 304 -0.76 -6.94 -4.43
CA ALA A 304 -0.44 -6.65 -3.02
C ALA A 304 -0.59 -5.15 -2.67
N TYR A 305 -0.45 -4.25 -3.66
CA TYR A 305 -0.58 -2.81 -3.46
C TYR A 305 -1.88 -2.22 -4.02
N ARG A 306 -2.75 -3.01 -4.68
CA ARG A 306 -4.03 -2.52 -5.26
C ARG A 306 -5.03 -2.03 -4.24
N GLN A 307 -4.81 -2.29 -2.95
CA GLN A 307 -5.54 -1.66 -1.84
C GLN A 307 -5.41 -0.13 -1.85
N LEU A 308 -4.35 0.42 -2.46
CA LEU A 308 -4.20 1.84 -2.71
C LEU A 308 -4.67 2.21 -4.13
N PRO A 309 -5.46 3.29 -4.29
CA PRO A 309 -5.79 3.81 -5.61
C PRO A 309 -4.55 4.00 -6.47
N ILE A 310 -4.66 3.75 -7.78
CA ILE A 310 -3.53 3.90 -8.71
C ILE A 310 -2.96 5.33 -8.69
N THR A 311 -3.81 6.33 -8.47
CA THR A 311 -3.43 7.74 -8.30
C THR A 311 -2.52 7.93 -7.09
N THR A 312 -2.92 7.42 -5.93
CA THR A 312 -2.12 7.44 -4.69
C THR A 312 -0.80 6.72 -4.87
N ARG A 313 -0.79 5.54 -5.50
CA ARG A 313 0.45 4.79 -5.75
C ARG A 313 1.41 5.55 -6.67
N LYS A 314 0.91 6.17 -7.74
CA LYS A 314 1.72 7.04 -8.61
C LYS A 314 2.31 8.21 -7.85
N GLN A 315 1.52 8.87 -6.99
CA GLN A 315 1.98 9.96 -6.14
C GLN A 315 3.07 9.52 -5.16
N LEU A 316 2.94 8.34 -4.54
CA LEU A 316 3.96 7.79 -3.63
C LEU A 316 5.27 7.50 -4.35
N VAL A 317 5.22 6.87 -5.52
CA VAL A 317 6.41 6.63 -6.35
C VAL A 317 7.05 7.96 -6.74
N GLN A 318 6.26 8.92 -7.26
CA GLN A 318 6.74 10.23 -7.65
C GLN A 318 7.42 10.97 -6.50
N LYS A 319 6.81 10.98 -5.31
CA LYS A 319 7.38 11.61 -4.11
C LYS A 319 8.61 10.87 -3.59
N TYR A 320 8.63 9.54 -3.64
CA TYR A 320 9.79 8.76 -3.21
C TYR A 320 11.01 9.01 -4.11
N TYR A 321 10.80 9.10 -5.42
CA TYR A 321 11.82 9.43 -6.42
C TYR A 321 12.05 10.94 -6.59
N SER A 322 11.42 11.80 -5.79
CA SER A 322 11.72 13.22 -5.84
C SER A 322 13.17 13.47 -5.44
N ILE A 323 13.79 14.45 -6.09
CA ILE A 323 15.19 14.78 -5.90
C ILE A 323 15.33 16.29 -5.68
N ASP A 324 16.28 16.65 -4.84
CA ASP A 324 16.69 18.02 -4.59
C ASP A 324 17.77 18.46 -5.60
N GLU A 325 17.60 19.65 -6.17
CA GLU A 325 18.48 20.18 -7.20
C GLU A 325 19.88 20.52 -6.68
N HIS A 326 20.00 21.00 -5.45
CA HIS A 326 21.29 21.31 -4.83
C HIS A 326 22.10 20.04 -4.58
N LEU A 327 21.42 18.98 -4.10
CA LEU A 327 22.03 17.67 -3.95
C LEU A 327 22.51 17.13 -5.30
N LEU A 328 21.71 17.20 -6.35
CA LEU A 328 22.13 16.76 -7.68
C LEU A 328 23.30 17.57 -8.20
N ARG A 329 23.29 18.89 -8.05
CA ARG A 329 24.40 19.75 -8.47
C ARG A 329 25.74 19.34 -7.86
N GLU A 330 25.74 18.90 -6.60
CA GLU A 330 26.92 18.41 -5.86
C GLU A 330 27.32 16.98 -6.24
N LEU A 331 26.35 16.13 -6.59
CA LEU A 331 26.58 14.74 -6.98
C LEU A 331 27.02 14.60 -8.44
N VAL A 332 26.54 15.46 -9.33
CA VAL A 332 26.91 15.46 -10.75
C VAL A 332 28.43 15.71 -10.88
N GLY A 333 29.10 14.85 -11.66
CA GLY A 333 30.56 14.86 -11.80
C GLY A 333 31.32 14.00 -10.77
N ARG A 334 30.68 13.53 -9.68
CA ARG A 334 31.29 12.52 -8.78
C ARG A 334 30.97 11.12 -9.29
N LYS A 335 31.95 10.21 -9.25
CA LYS A 335 31.66 8.79 -9.50
C LYS A 335 30.70 8.26 -8.44
N LEU A 336 29.59 7.64 -8.84
CA LEU A 336 28.66 6.99 -7.93
C LEU A 336 29.36 5.75 -7.31
N SER A 337 29.87 5.90 -6.09
CA SER A 337 30.71 4.89 -5.45
C SER A 337 30.39 4.75 -3.97
N ALA A 338 30.87 3.66 -3.36
CA ALA A 338 30.77 3.47 -1.91
C ALA A 338 31.48 4.59 -1.12
N LYS A 339 32.48 5.25 -1.71
CA LYS A 339 33.13 6.43 -1.11
C LYS A 339 32.15 7.60 -1.05
N THR A 340 31.55 7.96 -2.19
CA THR A 340 30.54 9.02 -2.28
C THR A 340 29.39 8.80 -1.32
N ARG A 341 28.96 7.54 -1.14
CA ARG A 341 27.93 7.16 -0.17
C ARG A 341 28.30 7.48 1.30
N ARG A 342 29.58 7.36 1.68
CA ARG A 342 30.06 7.71 3.02
C ARG A 342 30.14 9.23 3.22
N ASP A 343 30.53 9.94 2.17
CA ASP A 343 30.66 11.40 2.16
C ASP A 343 29.28 12.11 2.12
N LEU A 344 28.18 11.37 1.98
CA LEU A 344 26.82 11.93 1.94
C LEU A 344 26.44 12.72 3.19
N SER A 345 27.03 12.44 4.35
CA SER A 345 26.76 13.22 5.57
C SER A 345 27.23 14.67 5.43
N GLU A 346 28.43 14.88 4.88
CA GLU A 346 29.00 16.21 4.64
C GLU A 346 28.30 16.92 3.48
N ILE A 347 27.89 16.17 2.44
CA ILE A 347 27.09 16.74 1.33
C ILE A 347 25.72 17.19 1.83
N ALA A 348 25.10 16.39 2.71
CA ALA A 348 23.80 16.71 3.29
C ALA A 348 23.85 18.01 4.11
N GLU A 349 24.91 18.21 4.90
CA GLU A 349 25.12 19.45 5.66
C GLU A 349 25.26 20.67 4.73
N ARG A 350 26.04 20.54 3.64
CA ARG A 350 26.21 21.64 2.66
C ARG A 350 24.92 21.99 1.91
N CYS A 351 24.02 21.03 1.71
CA CYS A 351 22.75 21.24 1.02
C CYS A 351 21.58 21.57 1.98
N ASP A 352 21.84 21.68 3.29
CA ASP A 352 20.81 21.80 4.34
C ASP A 352 19.74 20.70 4.28
N LEU A 353 20.17 19.47 4.01
CA LEU A 353 19.32 18.30 3.91
C LEU A 353 19.61 17.30 5.03
N ARG A 354 18.60 16.50 5.39
CA ARG A 354 18.81 15.41 6.35
C ARG A 354 19.46 14.22 5.64
N VAL A 355 20.44 13.60 6.30
CA VAL A 355 21.25 12.50 5.77
C VAL A 355 20.39 11.33 5.24
N ARG A 356 19.27 11.02 5.90
CA ARG A 356 18.35 9.96 5.46
C ARG A 356 17.73 10.26 4.08
N SER A 357 17.31 11.50 3.85
CA SER A 357 16.78 11.95 2.55
C SER A 357 17.87 11.91 1.47
N CYS A 358 19.08 12.39 1.77
CA CYS A 358 20.20 12.35 0.82
C CYS A 358 20.57 10.91 0.42
N LYS A 359 20.57 9.98 1.38
CA LYS A 359 20.82 8.55 1.11
C LYS A 359 19.74 7.95 0.19
N ARG A 360 18.46 8.23 0.45
CA ARG A 360 17.33 7.81 -0.40
C ARG A 360 17.53 8.31 -1.83
N GLN A 361 17.78 9.60 -2.00
CA GLN A 361 17.95 10.23 -3.32
C GLN A 361 19.16 9.66 -4.08
N PHE A 362 20.29 9.46 -3.39
CA PHE A 362 21.47 8.81 -3.96
C PHE A 362 21.20 7.37 -4.38
N ASP A 363 20.48 6.59 -3.55
CA ASP A 363 20.13 5.20 -3.86
C ASP A 363 19.16 5.11 -5.05
N ASN A 364 18.19 6.01 -5.13
CA ASN A 364 17.29 6.13 -6.28
C ASN A 364 18.06 6.45 -7.56
N LEU A 365 19.01 7.41 -7.51
CA LEU A 365 19.88 7.74 -8.64
C LEU A 365 20.72 6.54 -9.09
N LEU A 366 21.31 5.81 -8.13
CA LEU A 366 22.10 4.61 -8.43
C LEU A 366 21.24 3.49 -9.03
N CYS A 367 20.01 3.33 -8.55
CA CYS A 367 19.04 2.39 -9.08
C CYS A 367 18.69 2.72 -10.54
N VAL A 368 18.36 3.98 -10.82
CA VAL A 368 18.05 4.44 -12.18
C VAL A 368 19.25 4.24 -13.10
N ALA A 369 20.44 4.72 -12.70
CA ALA A 369 21.67 4.60 -13.50
C ALA A 369 21.94 3.14 -13.91
N ARG A 370 21.94 2.21 -12.94
CA ARG A 370 22.17 0.78 -13.18
C ARG A 370 21.09 0.14 -14.04
N ARG A 371 19.83 0.51 -13.82
CA ARG A 371 18.70 -0.07 -14.58
C ARG A 371 18.73 0.36 -16.05
N THR A 372 19.27 1.55 -16.34
CA THR A 372 19.32 2.10 -17.70
C THR A 372 20.62 1.86 -18.45
N GLU A 373 21.68 1.41 -17.78
CA GLU A 373 23.04 1.30 -18.34
C GLU A 373 23.10 0.41 -19.61
N ASP A 374 22.37 -0.71 -19.59
CA ASP A 374 22.40 -1.71 -20.66
C ASP A 374 21.20 -1.63 -21.63
N LEU A 375 20.22 -0.78 -21.35
CA LEU A 375 18.96 -0.73 -22.10
C LEU A 375 19.11 0.09 -23.38
N PRO A 376 18.60 -0.38 -24.54
CA PRO A 376 18.56 0.42 -25.75
C PRO A 376 17.49 1.49 -25.78
N GLY A 377 17.65 2.51 -26.62
CA GLY A 377 16.63 3.52 -26.88
C GLY A 377 16.99 4.91 -26.39
N ARG A 378 16.01 5.78 -26.14
CA ARG A 378 16.27 7.08 -25.51
C ARG A 378 16.24 6.90 -24.00
N LEU A 379 17.20 7.50 -23.30
CA LEU A 379 17.34 7.34 -21.85
C LEU A 379 16.08 7.79 -21.09
N VAL A 380 15.49 8.92 -21.50
CA VAL A 380 14.24 9.43 -20.92
C VAL A 380 13.10 8.42 -21.07
N ASP A 381 12.93 7.83 -22.26
CA ASP A 381 11.87 6.85 -22.53
C ASP A 381 12.06 5.56 -21.73
N ASN A 382 13.31 5.12 -21.55
CA ASN A 382 13.63 3.95 -20.73
C ASN A 382 13.30 4.18 -19.25
N ILE A 383 13.64 5.36 -18.72
CA ILE A 383 13.30 5.73 -17.34
C ILE A 383 11.78 5.81 -17.18
N LYS A 384 11.10 6.46 -18.12
CA LYS A 384 9.64 6.60 -18.12
C LYS A 384 8.94 5.24 -18.12
N THR A 385 9.43 4.30 -18.92
CA THR A 385 8.85 2.96 -19.04
C THR A 385 9.05 2.12 -17.78
N HIS A 386 10.24 2.15 -17.18
CA HIS A 386 10.55 1.29 -16.02
C HIS A 386 10.19 1.89 -14.65
N PHE A 387 10.22 3.21 -14.52
CA PHE A 387 9.97 3.89 -13.24
C PHE A 387 8.61 4.59 -13.18
N LEU A 388 7.93 4.76 -14.33
CA LEU A 388 6.58 5.34 -14.42
C LEU A 388 6.48 6.73 -13.77
N LEU A 389 7.55 7.51 -13.90
CA LEU A 389 7.70 8.87 -13.37
C LEU A 389 7.18 9.93 -14.37
N PRO A 390 6.87 11.15 -13.90
CA PRO A 390 6.54 12.26 -14.79
C PRO A 390 7.75 12.70 -15.63
N ASP A 391 7.47 13.27 -16.80
CA ASP A 391 8.48 13.57 -17.84
C ASP A 391 9.64 14.43 -17.34
N TRP A 392 9.34 15.52 -16.62
CA TRP A 392 10.36 16.41 -16.06
C TRP A 392 11.32 15.69 -15.10
N LEU A 393 10.84 14.72 -14.32
CA LEU A 393 11.67 13.96 -13.39
C LEU A 393 12.53 12.92 -14.13
N CYS A 394 11.97 12.31 -15.18
CA CYS A 394 12.72 11.46 -16.09
C CYS A 394 13.87 12.22 -16.78
N GLU A 395 13.62 13.46 -17.21
CA GLU A 395 14.63 14.33 -17.83
C GLU A 395 15.77 14.67 -16.86
N CYS A 396 15.44 15.02 -15.60
CA CYS A 396 16.45 15.26 -14.57
C CYS A 396 17.33 14.04 -14.32
N TYR A 397 16.74 12.85 -14.14
CA TYR A 397 17.50 11.61 -13.97
C TYR A 397 18.34 11.28 -15.21
N ALA A 398 17.77 11.43 -16.40
CA ALA A 398 18.47 11.17 -17.66
C ALA A 398 19.69 12.08 -17.82
N ALA A 399 19.54 13.38 -17.52
CA ALA A 399 20.64 14.34 -17.58
C ALA A 399 21.79 13.95 -16.66
N VAL A 400 21.50 13.60 -15.40
CA VAL A 400 22.52 13.20 -14.43
C VAL A 400 23.23 11.92 -14.89
N VAL A 401 22.48 10.89 -15.29
CA VAL A 401 23.05 9.62 -15.76
C VAL A 401 23.89 9.85 -17.02
N PHE A 402 23.41 10.65 -17.98
CA PHE A 402 24.16 10.99 -19.19
C PHE A 402 25.48 11.70 -18.86
N ILE A 403 25.45 12.67 -17.96
CA ILE A 403 26.64 13.42 -17.55
C ILE A 403 27.68 12.49 -16.91
N LEU A 404 27.23 11.61 -16.01
CA LEU A 404 28.10 10.67 -15.29
C LEU A 404 28.71 9.61 -16.21
N THR A 405 27.91 9.03 -17.12
CA THR A 405 28.37 8.01 -18.06
C THR A 405 29.42 8.56 -19.02
N ASN A 406 29.23 9.80 -19.49
CA ASN A 406 30.18 10.46 -20.41
C ASN A 406 31.33 11.20 -19.69
N ARG A 407 31.33 11.22 -18.34
CA ARG A 407 32.38 11.82 -17.51
C ARG A 407 32.63 13.31 -17.78
N PHE A 408 31.58 14.11 -17.95
CA PHE A 408 31.78 15.56 -18.04
C PHE A 408 32.26 16.14 -16.71
N ASP A 409 33.24 17.05 -16.78
CA ASP A 409 33.75 17.75 -15.61
C ASP A 409 32.94 19.02 -15.34
N VAL A 410 32.03 18.94 -14.36
CA VAL A 410 31.14 20.04 -13.94
C VAL A 410 31.52 20.64 -12.57
N GLN A 411 32.65 20.21 -11.99
CA GLN A 411 33.07 20.58 -10.63
C GLN A 411 34.17 21.65 -10.59
N LYS A 412 34.64 22.10 -11.75
CA LYS A 412 35.57 23.22 -11.84
C LYS A 412 34.96 24.49 -11.25
N ARG A 413 35.79 25.28 -10.55
CA ARG A 413 35.37 26.56 -9.94
C ARG A 413 34.78 27.54 -10.96
N SER A 414 35.26 27.51 -12.20
CA SER A 414 34.73 28.31 -13.30
C SER A 414 33.27 27.97 -13.65
N LEU A 415 32.73 26.85 -13.18
CA LEU A 415 31.37 26.38 -13.45
C LEU A 415 30.46 26.50 -12.22
N ALA A 416 30.93 27.12 -11.14
CA ALA A 416 30.19 27.24 -9.89
C ALA A 416 28.89 28.05 -10.02
N TYR A 417 28.81 28.97 -10.99
CA TYR A 417 27.62 29.79 -11.26
C TYR A 417 26.49 29.03 -11.97
N ILE A 418 26.79 27.85 -12.55
CA ILE A 418 25.83 27.08 -13.35
C ILE A 418 24.90 26.30 -12.44
N THR A 419 23.60 26.48 -12.62
CA THR A 419 22.57 25.77 -11.85
C THR A 419 22.39 24.34 -12.32
N PHE A 420 21.67 23.52 -11.54
CA PHE A 420 21.33 22.17 -12.01
C PHE A 420 20.39 22.21 -13.24
N GLY A 421 19.45 23.16 -13.30
CA GLY A 421 18.56 23.34 -14.43
C GLY A 421 19.32 23.59 -15.75
N ASP A 422 20.36 24.43 -15.70
CA ASP A 422 21.22 24.69 -16.87
C ASP A 422 21.93 23.41 -17.35
N LEU A 423 22.39 22.58 -16.41
CA LEU A 423 23.00 21.28 -16.73
C LEU A 423 22.00 20.31 -17.35
N VAL A 424 20.74 20.29 -16.87
CA VAL A 424 19.66 19.48 -17.46
C VAL A 424 19.38 19.92 -18.88
N TYR A 425 19.26 21.23 -19.12
CA TYR A 425 19.06 21.78 -20.46
C TYR A 425 20.20 21.38 -21.40
N CYS A 426 21.44 21.61 -20.98
CA CYS A 426 22.62 21.28 -21.78
C CYS A 426 22.67 19.77 -22.09
N ALA A 427 22.47 18.92 -21.09
CA ALA A 427 22.42 17.48 -21.28
C ALA A 427 21.29 17.07 -22.24
N GLY A 428 20.12 17.70 -22.16
CA GLY A 428 19.00 17.49 -23.08
C GLY A 428 19.36 17.79 -24.54
N GLN A 429 19.98 18.95 -24.80
CA GLN A 429 20.43 19.33 -26.14
C GLN A 429 21.46 18.33 -26.68
N LEU A 430 22.45 17.97 -25.86
CA LEU A 430 23.48 16.99 -26.22
C LEU A 430 22.87 15.61 -26.49
N MET A 431 21.99 15.11 -25.61
CA MET A 431 21.31 13.84 -25.79
C MET A 431 20.51 13.81 -27.10
N SER A 432 19.83 14.90 -27.46
CA SER A 432 18.99 14.93 -28.67
C SER A 432 19.75 14.74 -29.99
N GLN A 433 21.01 15.17 -30.05
CA GLN A 433 21.84 15.13 -31.27
C GLN A 433 22.99 14.13 -31.21
N TRP A 434 23.44 13.73 -30.01
CA TRP A 434 24.59 12.83 -29.81
C TRP A 434 24.18 11.38 -29.51
N THR A 435 22.88 11.11 -29.35
CA THR A 435 22.38 9.74 -29.20
C THR A 435 21.70 9.28 -30.49
N THR A 436 22.26 8.26 -31.14
CA THR A 436 21.65 7.60 -32.32
C THR A 436 21.33 6.14 -32.01
N LEU A 437 20.17 5.66 -32.46
CA LEU A 437 19.77 4.25 -32.42
C LEU A 437 20.60 3.43 -33.42
N VAL A 438 21.50 2.58 -32.93
CA VAL A 438 22.16 1.55 -33.77
C VAL A 438 21.87 0.16 -33.18
N ARG A 439 21.13 -0.66 -33.94
CA ARG A 439 20.87 -2.09 -33.66
C ARG A 439 20.37 -2.40 -32.24
N GLY A 440 19.42 -1.63 -31.72
CA GLY A 440 18.78 -1.97 -30.44
C GLY A 440 19.76 -2.09 -29.27
N ARG A 441 20.83 -1.30 -29.27
CA ARG A 441 21.68 -0.97 -28.11
C ARG A 441 21.80 0.56 -28.01
N LEU A 442 21.71 1.11 -26.81
CA LEU A 442 22.16 2.48 -26.53
C LEU A 442 23.67 2.38 -26.59
N VAL A 443 24.23 2.67 -27.75
CA VAL A 443 25.66 2.87 -27.85
C VAL A 443 25.85 4.36 -27.97
N THR A 444 26.47 4.96 -26.95
CA THR A 444 27.26 6.20 -27.09
C THR A 444 28.48 5.93 -28.01
N ARG A 445 28.28 5.32 -29.20
CA ARG A 445 29.31 5.20 -30.23
C ARG A 445 29.08 6.26 -31.29
N ALA A 446 29.59 7.43 -30.95
CA ALA A 446 30.30 8.27 -31.91
C ALA A 446 31.50 9.02 -31.28
N LEU A 447 31.77 8.87 -29.97
CA LEU A 447 32.85 9.58 -29.30
C LEU A 447 33.93 8.68 -28.67
N CYS A 448 33.61 7.42 -28.35
CA CYS A 448 34.61 6.53 -27.75
C CYS A 448 35.60 5.89 -28.75
N GLU A 449 35.31 5.86 -30.05
CA GLU A 449 36.19 5.21 -31.04
C GLU A 449 37.03 6.15 -31.90
N ALA A 450 36.74 7.45 -31.91
CA ALA A 450 37.55 8.43 -32.61
C ALA A 450 37.92 9.53 -31.62
N LYS A 451 39.17 9.51 -31.13
CA LYS A 451 39.98 10.63 -30.58
C LYS A 451 39.26 11.99 -30.38
N ALA A 452 38.17 11.99 -29.63
CA ALA A 452 37.40 13.19 -29.30
C ALA A 452 37.38 13.44 -27.80
N THR A 453 38.14 12.65 -27.04
CA THR A 453 38.59 12.97 -25.68
C THR A 453 39.28 14.35 -25.58
N HIS A 454 39.71 14.94 -26.69
CA HIS A 454 40.23 16.31 -26.73
C HIS A 454 39.18 17.41 -27.00
N ILE A 455 38.01 17.07 -27.55
CA ILE A 455 36.96 18.03 -27.91
C ILE A 455 35.81 17.99 -26.89
N THR A 456 35.47 16.83 -26.34
CA THR A 456 34.39 16.66 -25.35
C THR A 456 34.83 16.84 -23.90
N SER A 457 36.13 16.79 -23.61
CA SER A 457 36.66 17.02 -22.26
C SER A 457 36.60 18.47 -21.80
N ASN A 458 36.33 19.41 -22.71
CA ASN A 458 36.37 20.82 -22.41
C ASN A 458 35.07 21.53 -22.78
N LEU A 459 34.04 21.29 -21.98
CA LEU A 459 33.11 22.36 -21.59
C LEU A 459 33.91 23.65 -21.28
N GLU A 460 35.10 23.54 -20.69
CA GLU A 460 36.05 24.62 -20.44
C GLU A 460 36.47 25.45 -21.68
N THR A 461 36.75 24.87 -22.86
CA THR A 461 37.12 25.67 -24.05
C THR A 461 35.94 26.51 -24.53
N ASN A 462 34.74 26.04 -24.24
CA ASN A 462 33.51 26.66 -24.63
C ASN A 462 33.07 27.77 -23.66
N PHE A 463 33.35 27.60 -22.36
CA PHE A 463 33.20 28.67 -21.37
C PHE A 463 34.19 29.81 -21.56
N LYS A 464 35.36 29.53 -22.18
CA LYS A 464 36.28 30.57 -22.66
C LYS A 464 35.73 31.41 -23.82
N LEU A 465 34.62 31.03 -24.47
CA LEU A 465 33.90 31.89 -25.44
C LEU A 465 32.87 32.80 -24.75
N ILE A 466 32.19 32.29 -23.71
CA ILE A 466 31.14 33.02 -22.98
C ILE A 466 31.74 34.21 -22.21
N GLU A 467 32.83 33.99 -21.48
CA GLU A 467 33.40 35.03 -20.61
C GLU A 467 33.89 36.26 -21.40
N PRO A 468 34.63 36.12 -22.52
CA PRO A 468 34.96 37.27 -23.36
C PRO A 468 33.74 37.94 -23.98
N MET A 469 32.71 37.20 -24.42
CA MET A 469 31.49 37.80 -24.96
C MET A 469 30.75 38.65 -23.92
N ARG A 470 30.70 38.19 -22.66
CA ARG A 470 30.14 38.94 -21.53
C ARG A 470 30.97 40.18 -21.19
N VAL A 471 32.29 40.04 -21.08
CA VAL A 471 33.22 41.14 -20.80
C VAL A 471 33.18 42.21 -21.90
N LEU A 472 33.00 41.79 -23.15
CA LEU A 472 32.86 42.69 -24.31
C LEU A 472 31.43 43.22 -24.50
N GLY A 473 30.48 42.82 -23.64
CA GLY A 473 29.10 43.35 -23.65
C GLY A 473 28.30 43.00 -24.90
N TRP A 474 28.52 41.84 -25.51
CA TRP A 474 27.83 41.46 -26.75
C TRP A 474 26.31 41.39 -26.52
N PRO A 475 25.48 42.06 -27.35
CA PRO A 475 24.04 41.99 -27.19
C PRO A 475 23.52 40.59 -27.53
N PRO A 476 22.44 40.12 -26.88
CA PRO A 476 21.85 38.79 -27.06
C PRO A 476 21.64 38.38 -28.52
N ASN A 477 21.22 39.35 -29.35
CA ASN A 477 20.94 39.14 -30.76
C ASN A 477 22.21 38.90 -31.59
N GLU A 478 23.35 39.51 -31.23
CA GLU A 478 24.62 39.32 -31.93
C GLU A 478 25.26 37.98 -31.57
N VAL A 479 25.14 37.55 -30.31
CA VAL A 479 25.57 36.20 -29.89
C VAL A 479 24.76 35.14 -30.63
N LYS A 480 23.44 35.33 -30.74
CA LYS A 480 22.57 34.44 -31.52
C LYS A 480 22.98 34.42 -32.99
N LEU A 481 23.14 35.58 -33.62
CA LEU A 481 23.54 35.72 -35.02
C LEU A 481 24.89 35.05 -35.30
N PHE A 482 25.87 35.21 -34.40
CA PHE A 482 27.18 34.58 -34.50
C PHE A 482 27.07 33.05 -34.53
N PHE A 483 26.32 32.47 -33.59
CA PHE A 483 26.15 31.02 -33.52
C PHE A 483 25.26 30.45 -34.62
N ASP A 484 24.25 31.20 -35.09
CA ASP A 484 23.44 30.84 -36.25
C ASP A 484 24.28 30.83 -37.54
N ALA A 485 25.16 31.83 -37.71
CA ALA A 485 26.11 31.89 -38.81
C ALA A 485 27.19 30.80 -38.70
N TYR A 486 27.69 30.52 -37.49
CA TYR A 486 28.66 29.46 -37.22
C TYR A 486 28.08 28.06 -37.48
N GLY A 487 26.84 27.81 -37.06
CA GLY A 487 26.08 26.60 -37.38
C GLY A 487 25.75 26.46 -38.86
N SER A 488 25.47 27.58 -39.56
CA SER A 488 25.24 27.58 -41.00
C SER A 488 26.54 27.37 -41.79
N ALA A 489 27.68 27.90 -41.35
CA ALA A 489 28.98 27.65 -41.98
C ALA A 489 29.39 26.17 -41.88
N ALA A 490 28.99 25.51 -40.79
CA ALA A 490 29.23 24.08 -40.54
C ALA A 490 28.63 23.16 -41.64
N SER A 491 27.55 23.55 -42.30
CA SER A 491 26.93 22.79 -43.40
C SER A 491 27.62 22.99 -44.75
N HIS A 492 28.51 23.98 -44.87
CA HIS A 492 29.27 24.29 -46.08
C HIS A 492 30.67 23.66 -46.09
N VAL A 493 31.08 23.01 -44.99
CA VAL A 493 32.36 22.28 -44.91
C VAL A 493 32.22 20.94 -45.65
N PRO A 494 33.10 20.61 -46.61
CA PRO A 494 33.00 19.37 -47.37
C PRO A 494 33.13 18.14 -46.45
N PRO A 495 32.35 17.07 -46.70
CA PRO A 495 32.38 15.88 -45.87
C PRO A 495 33.76 15.23 -45.89
N ILE A 496 34.32 14.96 -44.71
CA ILE A 496 35.59 14.25 -44.57
C ILE A 496 35.40 12.82 -45.09
N LYS A 497 36.37 12.29 -45.83
CA LYS A 497 36.33 10.96 -46.51
C LYS A 497 36.21 9.73 -45.59
N THR A 498 35.92 9.91 -44.30
CA THR A 498 35.64 8.80 -43.37
C THR A 498 34.15 8.45 -43.39
N PRO A 499 33.74 7.17 -43.43
CA PRO A 499 32.34 6.77 -43.63
C PRO A 499 31.39 7.11 -42.46
N PHE A 500 31.89 7.73 -41.40
CA PHE A 500 31.18 7.95 -40.16
C PHE A 500 31.31 9.43 -39.76
N LEU A 501 30.16 10.11 -39.75
CA LEU A 501 29.90 11.48 -39.31
C LEU A 501 30.25 12.59 -40.32
N ASN A 502 29.24 13.42 -40.60
CA ASN A 502 29.44 14.86 -40.77
C ASN A 502 29.49 15.43 -39.34
N PRO A 503 30.66 15.58 -38.69
CA PRO A 503 30.76 15.98 -37.28
C PRO A 503 30.30 17.42 -37.03
N CYS A 504 30.26 18.25 -38.07
CA CYS A 504 30.01 19.67 -37.93
C CYS A 504 28.59 19.99 -37.42
N PRO A 505 27.47 19.57 -38.04
CA PRO A 505 26.14 19.89 -37.53
C PRO A 505 25.80 19.23 -36.18
N ALA A 506 26.21 17.96 -36.01
CA ALA A 506 25.89 17.17 -34.82
C ALA A 506 26.58 17.71 -33.54
N PHE A 507 27.73 18.36 -33.68
CA PHE A 507 28.42 18.99 -32.55
C PHE A 507 28.11 20.48 -32.42
N ILE A 508 28.08 21.22 -33.52
CA ILE A 508 28.00 22.69 -33.49
C ILE A 508 26.60 23.16 -33.09
N ILE A 509 25.53 22.49 -33.52
CA ILE A 509 24.14 22.91 -33.22
C ILE A 509 23.81 22.77 -31.72
N PRO A 510 23.99 21.59 -31.07
CA PRO A 510 23.80 21.48 -29.61
C PRO A 510 24.66 22.46 -28.84
N PHE A 511 25.89 22.65 -29.32
CA PHE A 511 26.85 23.50 -28.68
C PHE A 511 26.42 24.97 -28.68
N ALA A 512 26.00 25.47 -29.84
CA ALA A 512 25.42 26.80 -30.00
C ALA A 512 24.23 27.02 -29.05
N SER A 513 23.29 26.06 -29.01
CA SER A 513 22.12 26.13 -28.12
C SER A 513 22.51 26.19 -26.64
N CYS A 514 23.47 25.37 -26.20
CA CYS A 514 23.96 25.39 -24.83
C CYS A 514 24.62 26.73 -24.47
N VAL A 515 25.47 27.27 -25.36
CA VAL A 515 26.16 28.54 -25.12
C VAL A 515 25.17 29.71 -25.10
N GLN A 516 24.22 29.74 -26.02
CA GLN A 516 23.17 30.77 -26.03
C GLN A 516 22.38 30.74 -24.71
N HIS A 517 21.91 29.56 -24.28
CA HIS A 517 21.18 29.43 -23.02
C HIS A 517 21.98 29.92 -21.81
N LEU A 518 23.24 29.50 -21.70
CA LEU A 518 24.14 29.89 -20.62
C LEU A 518 24.61 31.34 -20.69
N TYR A 519 24.46 32.01 -21.85
CA TYR A 519 24.75 33.44 -21.99
C TYR A 519 23.58 34.31 -21.53
N HIS A 520 22.35 33.88 -21.80
CA HIS A 520 21.12 34.60 -21.49
C HIS A 520 20.68 34.46 -20.01
N ASN A 521 21.00 33.34 -19.37
CA ASN A 521 20.81 33.10 -17.94
C ASN A 521 22.08 33.44 -17.16
#